data_AF-A0A536D7T4-F1
#
_entry.id   AF-A0A536D7T4-F1
#
_cell.length_a   1.000
_cell.length_b   1.000
_cell.length_c   1.000
_cell.angle_alpha   90.00
_cell.angle_beta   90.00
_cell.angle_gamma   90.00
#
_symmetry.space_group_name_H-M   'P 1'
#
loop_
_entity.id
_entity.type
_entity.pdbx_description
1 polymer ?
#
loop_
_entity_poly.entity_id
_entity_poly.type
_entity_poly.pdbx_seq_one_letter_code
_entity_poly.pdbx_strand_id
1 'polypeptide(L)'
;MRSRGRGKAQRARQGRRPPPARWQAARVRVSAGGERAGRLRDRAEVNRRGHASPRRRGRAVEPGGRAGARVPPDPRRIPARRPLQCLFGAGAADLTALLARPAVRAGVLLAYVLLLEWTRALVATIPGAVVPALLLGGAGLVLAAWGWPAERLGLGTSRLGLRLVGGFALAAVLLLPAAARVSAVPILPGALAIAAIAVSIGEEVAFRGALFAALEDIGGAPAAVIGSTLAWTAAHALSHPAEFLPAVAAAGLLLAMWRLVFRDLVGPILAHAIADTAL
;
A
#
# COMPACT_ATOMS: atom_id res chain seq x y z
N MET A 1 101.02 -1.72 -0.08
CA MET A 1 100.52 -3.02 0.43
C MET A 1 99.09 -3.24 -0.05
N ARG A 2 98.80 -4.43 -0.58
CA ARG A 2 97.51 -4.88 -1.14
C ARG A 2 96.70 -5.65 -0.08
N SER A 3 95.38 -5.50 -0.07
CA SER A 3 94.36 -6.56 0.15
C SER A 3 92.96 -5.89 0.02
N ARG A 4 92.16 -6.13 -1.03
CA ARG A 4 91.26 -7.28 -1.32
C ARG A 4 90.33 -7.61 -0.14
N GLY A 5 89.00 -7.65 -0.23
CA GLY A 5 88.06 -7.48 -1.35
C GLY A 5 86.67 -8.06 -1.01
N ARG A 6 85.67 -7.78 -1.87
CA ARG A 6 84.37 -8.48 -2.12
C ARG A 6 83.39 -8.61 -0.93
N GLY A 7 82.07 -8.39 -1.04
CA GLY A 7 81.18 -8.06 -2.15
C GLY A 7 79.69 -8.06 -1.69
N LYS A 8 78.93 -7.12 -2.26
CA LYS A 8 77.48 -7.01 -2.60
C LYS A 8 76.32 -7.53 -1.73
N ALA A 9 75.29 -6.65 -1.72
CA ALA A 9 73.82 -6.86 -1.71
C ALA A 9 73.20 -7.33 -0.36
N GLN A 10 72.02 -6.92 0.09
CA GLN A 10 70.78 -6.51 -0.58
C GLN A 10 69.82 -5.85 0.45
N ARG A 11 68.83 -5.08 -0.02
CA ARG A 11 67.81 -4.36 0.79
C ARG A 11 66.83 -5.30 1.51
N ALA A 12 66.37 -4.93 2.71
CA ALA A 12 65.09 -5.38 3.26
C ALA A 12 64.34 -4.20 3.92
N ARG A 13 63.06 -4.07 3.55
CA ARG A 13 62.13 -2.99 3.89
C ARG A 13 61.52 -3.17 5.29
N GLN A 14 61.28 -2.02 5.91
CA GLN A 14 60.57 -1.85 7.18
C GLN A 14 59.07 -2.21 7.08
N GLY A 15 58.58 -2.89 8.13
CA GLY A 15 57.47 -2.40 8.96
C GLY A 15 56.09 -2.27 8.33
N ARG A 16 55.26 -3.30 8.54
CA ARG A 16 53.82 -3.37 8.24
C ARG A 16 53.00 -2.36 9.07
N ARG A 17 52.12 -1.61 8.40
CA ARG A 17 50.85 -1.10 8.96
C ARG A 17 49.68 -1.72 8.18
N PRO A 18 48.64 -2.27 8.84
CA PRO A 18 47.47 -2.75 8.13
C PRO A 18 46.55 -1.58 7.73
N PRO A 19 46.02 -1.56 6.49
CA PRO A 19 44.99 -0.60 6.09
C PRO A 19 43.58 -1.05 6.54
N PRO A 20 42.63 -0.12 6.72
CA PRO A 20 41.24 -0.44 7.06
C PRO A 20 40.49 -1.11 5.89
N ALA A 21 39.53 -1.98 6.25
CA ALA A 21 38.70 -2.75 5.34
C ALA A 21 37.84 -1.84 4.43
N ARG A 22 38.24 -1.73 3.17
CA ARG A 22 37.39 -1.25 2.07
C ARG A 22 36.43 -2.36 1.64
N TRP A 23 35.14 -2.05 1.66
CA TRP A 23 34.09 -2.84 1.03
C TRP A 23 34.32 -2.92 -0.49
N GLN A 24 34.50 -4.14 -0.99
CA GLN A 24 34.28 -4.56 -2.38
C GLN A 24 33.32 -5.75 -2.31
N ALA A 25 32.41 -6.05 -3.22
CA ALA A 25 31.74 -5.37 -4.32
C ALA A 25 30.68 -6.38 -4.77
N ALA A 26 29.45 -5.94 -5.08
CA ALA A 26 28.56 -6.71 -5.95
C ALA A 26 28.03 -5.75 -7.01
N ARG A 27 28.81 -5.59 -8.09
CA ARG A 27 28.35 -4.97 -9.34
C ARG A 27 27.51 -6.01 -10.07
N VAL A 28 26.20 -5.86 -10.05
CA VAL A 28 25.33 -6.59 -10.98
C VAL A 28 25.37 -5.85 -12.32
N ARG A 29 26.05 -6.44 -13.32
CA ARG A 29 25.92 -6.07 -14.72
C ARG A 29 24.64 -6.72 -15.26
N VAL A 30 23.67 -5.91 -15.66
CA VAL A 30 22.56 -6.37 -16.51
C VAL A 30 23.00 -6.18 -17.95
N SER A 31 23.32 -7.28 -18.63
CA SER A 31 23.55 -7.26 -20.09
C SER A 31 22.21 -7.22 -20.81
N ALA A 32 22.03 -6.18 -21.62
CA ALA A 32 21.12 -6.20 -22.75
C ALA A 32 21.79 -6.93 -23.93
N GLY A 33 21.03 -7.74 -24.66
CA GLY A 33 21.50 -8.41 -25.87
C GLY A 33 20.46 -9.39 -26.38
N GLY A 34 19.67 -8.98 -27.37
CA GLY A 34 18.76 -9.86 -28.09
C GLY A 34 19.49 -10.64 -29.18
N GLU A 35 18.93 -11.78 -29.56
CA GLU A 35 19.20 -12.41 -30.87
C GLU A 35 18.00 -13.31 -31.24
N ARG A 36 17.36 -12.97 -32.37
CA ARG A 36 16.49 -13.84 -33.16
C ARG A 36 17.30 -14.30 -34.37
N ALA A 37 17.27 -15.59 -34.69
CA ALA A 37 17.02 -16.18 -36.02
C ALA A 37 17.63 -17.59 -36.13
N GLY A 38 16.88 -18.56 -36.67
CA GLY A 38 17.42 -19.87 -37.01
C GLY A 38 16.34 -20.94 -37.24
N ARG A 39 15.80 -20.97 -38.46
CA ARG A 39 14.79 -21.89 -38.99
C ARG A 39 15.42 -23.21 -39.49
N LEU A 40 14.56 -24.24 -39.60
CA LEU A 40 14.51 -25.37 -40.58
C LEU A 40 14.85 -26.80 -40.07
N ARG A 41 13.81 -27.66 -40.13
CA ARG A 41 13.69 -29.00 -40.79
C ARG A 41 14.79 -30.04 -40.52
N ASP A 42 14.53 -31.34 -40.31
CA ASP A 42 13.64 -32.23 -41.06
C ASP A 42 13.36 -33.57 -40.31
N ARG A 43 12.21 -34.14 -40.66
CA ARG A 43 11.81 -35.55 -40.78
C ARG A 43 12.83 -36.67 -40.51
N ALA A 44 12.39 -37.69 -39.76
CA ALA A 44 12.80 -39.09 -39.95
C ALA A 44 11.67 -40.06 -39.54
N GLU A 45 10.74 -40.31 -40.45
CA GLU A 45 10.05 -41.60 -40.55
C GLU A 45 10.95 -42.53 -41.38
N VAL A 46 11.05 -43.83 -41.02
CA VAL A 46 11.15 -44.99 -41.96
C VAL A 46 11.43 -46.32 -41.23
N ASN A 47 10.77 -47.38 -41.75
CA ASN A 47 10.95 -48.84 -41.64
C ASN A 47 9.99 -49.59 -40.67
N ARG A 48 9.34 -50.71 -41.02
CA ARG A 48 9.26 -51.51 -42.27
C ARG A 48 8.13 -52.56 -42.15
N ARG A 49 7.38 -52.73 -43.24
CA ARG A 49 6.89 -53.98 -43.90
C ARG A 49 6.11 -55.06 -43.13
N GLY A 50 4.90 -55.32 -43.63
CA GLY A 50 4.25 -56.62 -43.72
C GLY A 50 3.15 -56.62 -44.80
N HIS A 51 3.38 -57.30 -45.94
CA HIS A 51 2.34 -57.72 -46.92
C HIS A 51 1.82 -59.12 -46.50
N ALA A 52 0.68 -59.70 -46.94
CA ALA A 52 -0.09 -59.62 -48.20
C ALA A 52 -1.55 -60.12 -48.00
N SER A 53 -2.57 -59.61 -48.74
CA SER A 53 -3.38 -60.32 -49.77
C SER A 53 -4.92 -60.11 -49.54
N PRO A 54 -5.87 -60.42 -50.47
CA PRO A 54 -6.25 -59.56 -51.60
C PRO A 54 -7.79 -59.37 -51.84
N ARG A 55 -8.13 -58.37 -52.68
CA ARG A 55 -9.32 -58.24 -53.59
C ARG A 55 -10.76 -58.40 -53.03
N ARG A 56 -11.53 -57.31 -53.08
CA ARG A 56 -12.88 -57.32 -53.69
C ARG A 56 -13.29 -55.93 -54.20
N ARG A 57 -13.68 -55.87 -55.49
CA ARG A 57 -14.33 -54.74 -56.16
C ARG A 57 -15.77 -54.59 -55.64
N GLY A 58 -16.26 -53.36 -55.51
CA GLY A 58 -17.68 -53.05 -55.30
C GLY A 58 -17.96 -51.56 -55.39
N ARG A 59 -18.92 -51.17 -56.22
CA ARG A 59 -19.23 -49.83 -56.75
C ARG A 59 -19.70 -48.78 -55.73
N ALA A 60 -19.58 -47.53 -56.20
CA ALA A 60 -20.15 -46.29 -55.70
C ALA A 60 -21.68 -46.30 -55.49
N VAL A 61 -22.13 -45.60 -54.45
CA VAL A 61 -23.40 -44.86 -54.37
C VAL A 61 -23.19 -43.66 -53.44
N GLU A 62 -23.16 -42.45 -53.99
CA GLU A 62 -23.74 -41.25 -53.37
C GLU A 62 -25.08 -41.01 -54.10
N PRO A 63 -26.16 -40.53 -53.43
CA PRO A 63 -26.24 -39.09 -53.12
C PRO A 63 -27.08 -38.68 -51.89
N GLY A 64 -26.88 -37.44 -51.41
CA GLY A 64 -28.01 -36.53 -51.14
C GLY A 64 -28.28 -36.07 -49.69
N GLY A 65 -27.72 -34.91 -49.33
CA GLY A 65 -28.43 -33.70 -48.83
C GLY A 65 -29.42 -33.75 -47.64
N ARG A 66 -29.15 -32.91 -46.61
CA ARG A 66 -30.04 -31.90 -45.95
C ARG A 66 -29.39 -31.44 -44.63
N ALA A 67 -28.94 -30.20 -44.50
CA ALA A 67 -29.70 -28.98 -44.17
C ALA A 67 -30.27 -28.98 -42.73
N GLY A 68 -29.79 -28.03 -41.92
CA GLY A 68 -29.95 -27.98 -40.46
C GLY A 68 -31.37 -27.77 -39.95
N ALA A 69 -31.64 -28.34 -38.77
CA ALA A 69 -32.82 -28.07 -37.99
C ALA A 69 -32.54 -26.94 -36.99
N ARG A 70 -33.11 -25.74 -37.24
CA ARG A 70 -33.31 -24.73 -36.20
C ARG A 70 -34.56 -25.10 -35.41
N VAL A 71 -34.40 -25.30 -34.11
CA VAL A 71 -35.49 -25.53 -33.16
C VAL A 71 -36.34 -24.25 -33.03
N PRO A 72 -37.69 -24.30 -33.10
CA PRO A 72 -38.53 -23.13 -32.91
C PRO A 72 -38.52 -22.66 -31.43
N PRO A 73 -38.55 -21.35 -31.15
CA PRO A 73 -38.68 -20.86 -29.78
C PRO A 73 -40.10 -21.13 -29.25
N ASP A 74 -40.18 -21.76 -28.08
CA ASP A 74 -41.42 -22.02 -27.34
C ASP A 74 -42.02 -20.70 -26.79
N PRO A 75 -43.26 -20.34 -27.17
CA PRO A 75 -43.91 -19.10 -26.74
C PRO A 75 -44.34 -19.10 -25.25
N ARG A 76 -44.16 -20.21 -24.52
CA ARG A 76 -44.55 -20.32 -23.10
C ARG A 76 -43.39 -20.15 -22.11
N ARG A 77 -42.16 -19.93 -22.57
CA ARG A 77 -41.02 -19.67 -21.69
C ARG A 77 -41.01 -18.21 -21.25
N ILE A 78 -41.44 -17.97 -20.01
CA ILE A 78 -41.23 -16.70 -19.31
C ILE A 78 -39.73 -16.38 -19.35
N PRO A 79 -39.29 -15.27 -19.96
CA PRO A 79 -37.87 -14.95 -20.04
C PRO A 79 -37.33 -14.76 -18.62
N ALA A 80 -36.30 -15.53 -18.28
CA ALA A 80 -35.56 -15.38 -17.04
C ALA A 80 -35.11 -13.91 -16.91
N ARG A 81 -35.27 -13.38 -15.69
CA ARG A 81 -34.99 -12.05 -15.11
C ARG A 81 -33.67 -11.33 -15.49
N ARG A 82 -33.22 -11.42 -16.75
CA ARG A 82 -31.97 -10.88 -17.28
C ARG A 82 -31.94 -9.35 -17.45
N PRO A 83 -33.01 -8.64 -17.84
CA PRO A 83 -32.88 -7.19 -18.07
C PRO A 83 -32.66 -6.43 -16.76
N LEU A 84 -33.28 -6.86 -15.66
CA LEU A 84 -33.09 -6.24 -14.34
C LEU A 84 -31.70 -6.56 -13.75
N GLN A 85 -31.19 -7.79 -13.93
CA GLN A 85 -29.82 -8.13 -13.50
C GLN A 85 -28.73 -7.38 -14.28
N CYS A 86 -28.93 -7.10 -15.58
CA CYS A 86 -28.01 -6.28 -16.36
C CYS A 86 -28.03 -4.81 -15.93
N LEU A 87 -29.17 -4.24 -15.55
CA LEU A 87 -29.27 -2.86 -15.11
C LEU A 87 -28.62 -2.63 -13.74
N PHE A 88 -28.84 -3.53 -12.77
CA PHE A 88 -28.17 -3.45 -11.46
C PHE A 88 -26.70 -3.89 -11.49
N GLY A 89 -26.33 -4.80 -12.40
CA GLY A 89 -24.96 -5.27 -12.58
C GLY A 89 -24.06 -4.31 -13.36
N ALA A 90 -24.58 -3.60 -14.37
CA ALA A 90 -23.79 -2.68 -15.18
C ALA A 90 -23.34 -1.44 -14.39
N GLY A 91 -24.23 -0.85 -13.58
CA GLY A 91 -23.87 0.31 -12.74
C GLY A 91 -22.89 -0.04 -11.62
N ALA A 92 -23.05 -1.20 -10.97
CA ALA A 92 -22.14 -1.65 -9.92
C ALA A 92 -20.76 -2.09 -10.47
N ALA A 93 -20.73 -2.75 -11.64
CA ALA A 93 -19.49 -3.14 -12.29
C ALA A 93 -18.67 -1.93 -12.77
N ASP A 94 -19.33 -0.90 -13.28
CA ASP A 94 -18.67 0.33 -13.74
C ASP A 94 -18.10 1.14 -12.57
N LEU A 95 -18.84 1.27 -11.46
CA LEU A 95 -18.34 1.93 -10.25
C LEU A 95 -17.14 1.17 -9.65
N THR A 96 -17.18 -0.16 -9.62
CA THR A 96 -16.08 -0.98 -9.11
C THR A 96 -14.83 -0.85 -9.99
N ALA A 97 -15.00 -0.86 -11.31
CA ALA A 97 -13.92 -0.66 -12.27
C ALA A 97 -13.34 0.76 -12.23
N LEU A 98 -14.19 1.77 -11.98
CA LEU A 98 -13.78 3.16 -11.81
C LEU A 98 -12.99 3.35 -10.51
N LEU A 99 -13.47 2.78 -9.39
CA LEU A 99 -12.78 2.80 -8.09
C LEU A 99 -11.51 1.94 -8.08
N ALA A 100 -11.35 1.01 -9.03
CA ALA A 100 -10.09 0.28 -9.21
C ALA A 100 -8.97 1.19 -9.77
N ARG A 101 -9.29 2.36 -10.34
CA ARG A 101 -8.28 3.32 -10.80
C ARG A 101 -7.61 3.98 -9.58
N PRO A 102 -6.28 3.86 -9.41
CA PRO A 102 -5.60 4.37 -8.21
C PRO A 102 -5.88 5.84 -7.93
N ALA A 103 -5.83 6.70 -8.96
CA ALA A 103 -6.10 8.14 -8.85
C ALA A 103 -7.53 8.44 -8.36
N VAL A 104 -8.53 7.72 -8.87
CA VAL A 104 -9.93 7.90 -8.44
C VAL A 104 -10.10 7.43 -7.01
N ARG A 105 -9.55 6.27 -6.65
CA ARG A 105 -9.61 5.75 -5.28
C ARG A 105 -9.00 6.72 -4.28
N ALA A 106 -7.81 7.26 -4.57
CA ALA A 106 -7.18 8.24 -3.69
C ALA A 106 -7.98 9.54 -3.61
N GLY A 107 -8.55 10.02 -4.73
CA GLY A 107 -9.42 11.19 -4.75
C GLY A 107 -10.69 11.02 -3.91
N VAL A 108 -11.34 9.86 -4.02
CA VAL A 108 -12.53 9.51 -3.22
C VAL A 108 -12.17 9.39 -1.74
N LEU A 109 -11.07 8.72 -1.40
CA LEU A 109 -10.61 8.61 -0.01
C LEU A 109 -10.26 9.99 0.56
N LEU A 110 -9.56 10.83 -0.19
CA LEU A 110 -9.22 12.19 0.21
C LEU A 110 -10.49 13.01 0.50
N ALA A 111 -11.44 13.01 -0.44
CA ALA A 111 -12.70 13.72 -0.25
C ALA A 111 -13.48 13.17 0.96
N TYR A 112 -13.55 11.85 1.10
CA TYR A 112 -14.22 11.18 2.21
C TYR A 112 -13.66 11.59 3.56
N VAL A 113 -12.33 11.47 3.76
CA VAL A 113 -11.72 11.74 5.07
C VAL A 113 -11.80 13.22 5.42
N LEU A 114 -11.63 14.13 4.45
CA LEU A 114 -11.76 15.57 4.68
C LEU A 114 -13.19 15.97 5.03
N LEU A 115 -14.18 15.49 4.28
CA LEU A 115 -15.58 15.79 4.55
C LEU A 115 -16.01 15.24 5.91
N LEU A 116 -15.58 14.02 6.25
CA LEU A 116 -15.91 13.41 7.53
C LEU A 116 -15.29 14.20 8.69
N GLU A 117 -14.03 14.59 8.58
CA GLU A 117 -13.35 15.36 9.62
C GLU A 117 -13.90 16.77 9.79
N TRP A 118 -14.18 17.47 8.69
CA TRP A 118 -14.84 18.77 8.77
C TRP A 118 -16.24 18.68 9.36
N THR A 119 -17.01 17.64 8.99
CA THR A 119 -18.33 17.39 9.58
C THR A 119 -18.22 17.11 11.07
N ARG A 120 -17.26 16.26 11.47
CA ARG A 120 -16.99 15.96 12.88
C ARG A 120 -16.64 17.23 13.67
N ALA A 121 -15.75 18.05 13.14
CA ALA A 121 -15.33 19.31 13.75
C ALA A 121 -16.51 20.27 13.93
N LEU A 122 -17.37 20.41 12.91
CA LEU A 122 -18.58 21.23 12.98
C LEU A 122 -19.58 20.70 14.01
N VAL A 123 -19.83 19.38 14.02
CA VAL A 123 -20.76 18.75 14.98
C VAL A 123 -20.25 18.90 16.42
N ALA A 124 -18.93 18.85 16.65
CA ALA A 124 -18.35 19.02 17.97
C ALA A 124 -18.60 20.41 18.58
N THR A 125 -19.00 21.41 17.78
CA THR A 125 -19.41 22.73 18.28
C THR A 125 -20.81 22.73 18.93
N ILE A 126 -21.61 21.69 18.69
CA ILE A 126 -22.95 21.56 19.26
C ILE A 126 -22.81 21.13 20.74
N PRO A 127 -23.45 21.85 21.69
CA PRO A 127 -23.40 21.49 23.10
C PRO A 127 -23.81 20.04 23.35
N GLY A 128 -22.95 19.28 24.06
CA GLY A 128 -23.17 17.86 24.36
C GLY A 128 -22.84 16.87 23.25
N ALA A 129 -22.47 17.32 22.05
CA ALA A 129 -22.21 16.45 20.91
C ALA A 129 -20.73 16.02 20.76
N VAL A 130 -19.80 16.56 21.55
CA VAL A 130 -18.35 16.28 21.41
C VAL A 130 -18.04 14.78 21.46
N VAL A 131 -18.47 14.08 22.52
CA VAL A 131 -18.21 12.65 22.68
C VAL A 131 -18.79 11.82 21.53
N PRO A 132 -20.09 11.92 21.17
CA PRO A 132 -20.61 11.15 20.05
C PRO A 132 -19.99 11.55 18.71
N ALA A 133 -19.63 12.82 18.49
CA ALA A 133 -18.93 13.25 17.27
C ALA A 133 -17.57 12.57 17.14
N LEU A 134 -16.77 12.52 18.21
CA LEU A 134 -15.48 11.84 18.22
C LEU A 134 -15.61 10.34 17.97
N LEU A 135 -16.55 9.67 18.65
CA LEU A 135 -16.77 8.22 18.49
C LEU A 135 -17.25 7.86 17.08
N LEU A 136 -18.25 8.58 16.55
CA LEU A 136 -18.80 8.33 15.21
C LEU A 136 -17.83 8.74 14.11
N GLY A 137 -17.11 9.85 14.30
CA GLY A 137 -16.05 10.30 13.39
C GLY A 137 -14.92 9.28 13.31
N GLY A 138 -14.39 8.83 14.46
CA GLY A 138 -13.37 7.78 14.51
C GLY A 138 -13.84 6.48 13.85
N ALA A 139 -15.05 6.01 14.16
CA ALA A 139 -15.62 4.82 13.53
C ALA A 139 -15.79 4.99 12.01
N GLY A 140 -16.26 6.15 11.56
CA GLY A 140 -16.37 6.48 10.15
C GLY A 140 -15.00 6.48 9.45
N LEU A 141 -13.98 7.06 10.07
CA LEU A 141 -12.64 7.10 9.48
C LEU A 141 -12.03 5.70 9.33
N VAL A 142 -12.29 4.78 10.27
CA VAL A 142 -11.87 3.37 10.13
C VAL A 142 -12.45 2.72 8.86
N LEU A 143 -13.64 3.14 8.40
CA LEU A 143 -14.22 2.61 7.15
C LEU A 143 -13.38 2.94 5.92
N ALA A 144 -12.50 3.95 5.96
CA ALA A 144 -11.56 4.24 4.87
C ALA A 144 -10.61 3.06 4.59
N ALA A 145 -10.32 2.24 5.61
CA ALA A 145 -9.51 1.04 5.49
C ALA A 145 -10.28 -0.17 4.94
N TRP A 146 -11.58 -0.04 4.66
CA TRP A 146 -12.36 -1.14 4.12
C TRP A 146 -11.79 -1.65 2.79
N GLY A 147 -11.61 -2.97 2.69
CA GLY A 147 -11.04 -3.62 1.51
C GLY A 147 -9.53 -3.45 1.34
N TRP A 148 -8.81 -2.89 2.31
CA TRP A 148 -7.35 -2.91 2.35
C TRP A 148 -6.83 -4.10 3.17
N PRO A 149 -5.79 -4.82 2.71
CA PRO A 149 -5.16 -5.84 3.55
C PRO A 149 -4.33 -5.16 4.66
N ALA A 150 -4.29 -5.79 5.84
CA ALA A 150 -3.66 -5.23 7.03
C ALA A 150 -2.19 -4.86 6.82
N GLU A 151 -1.46 -5.66 6.03
CA GLU A 151 -0.05 -5.43 5.70
C GLU A 151 0.16 -4.15 4.88
N ARG A 152 -0.77 -3.85 3.97
CA ARG A 152 -0.74 -2.60 3.17
C ARG A 152 -1.04 -1.38 4.01
N LEU A 153 -1.85 -1.52 5.06
CA LEU A 153 -2.08 -0.46 6.04
C LEU A 153 -0.89 -0.27 6.97
N GLY A 154 -0.05 -1.30 7.16
CA GLY A 154 1.06 -1.29 8.12
C GLY A 154 0.67 -1.87 9.48
N LEU A 155 -0.38 -2.68 9.55
CA LEU A 155 -0.92 -3.32 10.77
C LEU A 155 -0.39 -4.75 11.00
N GLY A 156 0.76 -5.11 10.43
CA GLY A 156 1.38 -6.42 10.65
C GLY A 156 1.68 -6.69 12.13
N THR A 157 1.59 -7.96 12.54
CA THR A 157 1.89 -8.40 13.91
C THR A 157 3.38 -8.66 14.15
N SER A 158 4.20 -8.60 13.10
CA SER A 158 5.64 -8.82 13.21
C SER A 158 6.29 -7.72 14.05
N ARG A 159 7.17 -8.13 14.99
CA ARG A 159 7.92 -7.21 15.87
C ARG A 159 7.04 -6.23 16.65
N LEU A 160 5.83 -6.66 17.05
CA LEU A 160 4.87 -5.81 17.77
C LEU A 160 5.50 -5.06 18.96
N GLY A 161 6.34 -5.73 19.76
CA GLY A 161 7.04 -5.08 20.89
C GLY A 161 7.89 -3.88 20.47
N LEU A 162 8.63 -3.98 19.35
CA LEU A 162 9.43 -2.85 18.83
C LEU A 162 8.54 -1.73 18.28
N ARG A 163 7.40 -2.06 17.68
CA ARG A 163 6.42 -1.08 17.19
C ARG A 163 5.80 -0.30 18.35
N LEU A 164 5.47 -0.98 19.45
CA LEU A 164 4.98 -0.35 20.67
C LEU A 164 6.02 0.59 21.28
N VAL A 165 7.27 0.13 21.44
CA VAL A 165 8.39 0.98 21.93
C VAL A 165 8.58 2.20 21.02
N GLY A 166 8.53 2.00 19.70
CA GLY A 166 8.60 3.09 18.74
C GLY A 166 7.44 4.07 18.84
N GLY A 167 6.22 3.60 19.07
CA GLY A 167 5.05 4.43 19.33
C GLY A 167 5.18 5.26 20.61
N PHE A 168 5.70 4.68 21.70
CA PHE A 168 5.99 5.45 22.92
C PHE A 168 7.09 6.51 22.70
N ALA A 169 8.13 6.18 21.92
CA ALA A 169 9.17 7.14 21.57
C ALA A 169 8.62 8.30 20.72
N LEU A 170 7.75 8.01 19.74
CA LEU A 170 7.02 9.02 18.99
C LEU A 170 6.12 9.87 19.88
N ALA A 171 5.38 9.25 20.81
CA ALA A 171 4.53 9.95 21.76
C ALA A 171 5.34 10.97 22.57
N ALA A 172 6.51 10.56 23.09
CA ALA A 172 7.39 11.45 23.83
C ALA A 172 7.81 12.68 23.01
N VAL A 173 8.10 12.50 21.71
CA VAL A 173 8.41 13.61 20.79
C VAL A 173 7.21 14.51 20.58
N LEU A 174 6.01 13.95 20.34
CA LEU A 174 4.78 14.71 20.14
C LEU A 174 4.36 15.50 21.40
N LEU A 175 4.73 15.03 22.59
CA LEU A 175 4.45 15.70 23.86
C LEU A 175 5.43 16.82 24.20
N LEU A 176 6.58 16.95 23.51
CA LEU A 176 7.56 18.02 23.80
C LEU A 176 6.96 19.43 23.79
N PRO A 177 6.12 19.83 22.81
CA PRO A 177 5.47 21.14 22.82
C PRO A 177 4.50 21.34 23.98
N ALA A 178 3.92 20.26 24.52
CA ALA A 178 3.08 20.29 25.71
C ALA A 178 3.92 20.47 26.97
N ALA A 179 4.98 19.66 27.12
CA ALA A 179 5.89 19.70 28.25
C ALA A 179 6.65 21.03 28.38
N ALA A 180 6.89 21.73 27.27
CA ALA A 180 7.49 23.06 27.26
C ALA A 180 6.54 24.16 27.77
N ARG A 181 5.22 23.92 27.77
CA ARG A 181 4.24 24.81 28.39
C ARG A 181 4.14 24.35 29.85
N VAL A 182 4.49 25.23 30.81
CA VAL A 182 4.39 24.94 32.25
C VAL A 182 2.92 24.95 32.69
N SER A 183 2.15 24.02 32.14
CA SER A 183 0.75 23.78 32.44
C SER A 183 0.62 22.32 32.83
N ALA A 184 -0.07 22.05 33.94
CA ALA A 184 -0.41 20.67 34.30
C ALA A 184 -1.13 20.03 33.11
N VAL A 185 -0.66 18.84 32.69
CA VAL A 185 -1.34 18.03 31.66
C VAL A 185 -2.78 17.84 32.12
N PRO A 186 -3.78 18.40 31.41
CA PRO A 186 -5.17 18.26 31.80
C PRO A 186 -5.52 16.77 31.72
N ILE A 187 -5.99 16.18 32.83
CA ILE A 187 -6.53 14.82 32.79
C ILE A 187 -7.94 14.93 32.20
N LEU A 188 -8.12 14.45 30.97
CA LEU A 188 -9.44 14.39 30.35
C LEU A 188 -10.39 13.52 31.19
N PRO A 189 -11.67 13.91 31.34
CA PRO A 189 -12.70 13.02 31.86
C PRO A 189 -12.70 11.68 31.11
N GLY A 190 -12.89 10.56 31.80
CA GLY A 190 -12.70 9.22 31.21
C GLY A 190 -13.48 8.98 29.90
N ALA A 191 -14.71 9.50 29.78
CA ALA A 191 -15.50 9.40 28.56
C ALA A 191 -14.88 10.18 27.37
N LEU A 192 -14.30 11.35 27.63
CA LEU A 192 -13.60 12.14 26.61
C LEU A 192 -12.27 11.50 26.24
N ALA A 193 -11.53 10.92 27.20
CA ALA A 193 -10.30 10.19 26.90
C ALA A 193 -10.54 8.98 25.98
N ILE A 194 -11.60 8.19 26.24
CA ILE A 194 -11.99 7.07 25.38
C ILE A 194 -12.36 7.57 23.97
N ALA A 195 -13.13 8.66 23.90
CA ALA A 195 -13.55 9.23 22.63
C ALA A 195 -12.38 9.81 21.82
N ALA A 196 -11.41 10.45 22.50
CA ALA A 196 -10.16 10.92 21.91
C ALA A 196 -9.39 9.74 21.31
N ILE A 197 -9.12 8.69 22.09
CA ILE A 197 -8.43 7.48 21.61
C ILE A 197 -9.13 6.89 20.36
N ALA A 198 -10.47 6.82 20.38
CA ALA A 198 -11.24 6.28 19.26
C ALA A 198 -11.06 7.11 17.98
N VAL A 199 -11.10 8.45 18.07
CA VAL A 199 -10.86 9.30 16.90
C VAL A 199 -9.40 9.23 16.45
N SER A 200 -8.42 9.23 17.37
CA SER A 200 -7.00 9.14 17.01
C SER A 200 -6.69 7.85 16.24
N ILE A 201 -7.30 6.72 16.64
CA ILE A 201 -7.21 5.44 15.90
C ILE A 201 -7.78 5.60 14.50
N GLY A 202 -9.01 6.13 14.39
CA GLY A 202 -9.67 6.31 13.10
C GLY A 202 -8.85 7.20 12.16
N GLU A 203 -8.34 8.30 12.69
CA GLU A 203 -7.52 9.27 11.97
C GLU A 203 -6.24 8.63 11.44
N GLU A 204 -5.50 7.89 12.25
CA GLU A 204 -4.29 7.21 11.75
C GLU A 204 -4.61 6.12 10.73
N VAL A 205 -5.68 5.34 10.95
CA VAL A 205 -6.16 4.32 9.98
C VAL A 205 -6.55 4.96 8.65
N ALA A 206 -7.19 6.12 8.67
CA ALA A 206 -7.61 6.83 7.47
C ALA A 206 -6.43 7.50 6.76
N PHE A 207 -5.66 8.35 7.46
CA PHE A 207 -4.62 9.18 6.86
C PHE A 207 -3.33 8.41 6.60
N ARG A 208 -2.81 7.62 7.57
CA ARG A 208 -1.53 6.89 7.47
C ARG A 208 -1.72 5.43 7.02
N GLY A 209 -2.93 4.90 7.14
CA GLY A 209 -3.32 3.62 6.56
C GLY A 209 -3.79 3.78 5.11
N ALA A 210 -5.08 4.05 4.93
CA ALA A 210 -5.76 3.94 3.65
C ALA A 210 -5.36 5.02 2.63
N LEU A 211 -5.41 6.30 3.01
CA LEU A 211 -5.08 7.41 2.12
C LEU A 211 -3.58 7.39 1.75
N PHE A 212 -2.70 7.15 2.73
CA PHE A 212 -1.27 6.98 2.48
C PHE A 212 -1.00 5.88 1.45
N ALA A 213 -1.60 4.71 1.62
CA ALA A 213 -1.40 3.59 0.69
C ALA A 213 -1.97 3.89 -0.71
N ALA A 214 -3.12 4.59 -0.81
CA ALA A 214 -3.70 5.00 -2.08
C ALA A 214 -2.82 6.02 -2.82
N LEU A 215 -2.22 6.97 -2.10
CA LEU A 215 -1.29 7.95 -2.64
C LEU A 215 0.05 7.31 -3.06
N GLU A 216 0.52 6.31 -2.29
CA GLU A 216 1.71 5.52 -2.63
C GLU A 216 1.53 4.79 -3.97
N ASP A 217 0.32 4.27 -4.26
CA ASP A 217 0.02 3.60 -5.53
C ASP A 217 0.08 4.54 -6.76
N ILE A 218 -0.03 5.86 -6.59
CA ILE A 218 -0.06 6.83 -7.68
C ILE A 218 1.31 7.45 -7.92
N GLY A 219 1.95 7.91 -6.83
CA GLY A 219 3.18 8.71 -6.91
C GLY A 219 4.29 8.22 -5.98
N GLY A 220 4.16 7.02 -5.43
CA GLY A 220 5.13 6.43 -4.53
C GLY A 220 5.25 7.18 -3.20
N ALA A 221 6.40 6.98 -2.54
CA ALA A 221 6.68 7.52 -1.22
C ALA A 221 6.50 9.05 -1.09
N PRO A 222 6.96 9.90 -2.04
CA PRO A 222 6.78 11.35 -1.94
C PRO A 222 5.31 11.77 -1.92
N ALA A 223 4.49 11.19 -2.81
CA ALA A 223 3.06 11.49 -2.88
C ALA A 223 2.34 11.05 -1.60
N ALA A 224 2.68 9.88 -1.06
CA ALA A 224 2.11 9.37 0.18
C ALA A 224 2.45 10.27 1.38
N VAL A 225 3.73 10.63 1.56
CA VAL A 225 4.17 11.45 2.69
C VAL A 225 3.60 12.87 2.59
N ILE A 226 3.80 13.55 1.47
CA ILE A 226 3.37 14.94 1.31
C ILE A 226 1.84 15.02 1.26
N GLY A 227 1.19 14.16 0.46
CA GLY A 227 -0.25 14.19 0.28
C GLY A 227 -1.02 13.86 1.55
N SER A 228 -0.63 12.83 2.30
CA SER A 228 -1.28 12.53 3.58
C SER A 228 -1.04 13.61 4.63
N THR A 229 0.13 14.26 4.64
CA THR A 229 0.44 15.38 5.54
C THR A 229 -0.40 16.62 5.21
N LEU A 230 -0.54 16.96 3.93
CA LEU A 230 -1.37 18.08 3.50
C LEU A 230 -2.85 17.82 3.80
N ALA A 231 -3.34 16.60 3.49
CA ALA A 231 -4.71 16.19 3.80
C ALA A 231 -4.98 16.26 5.31
N TRP A 232 -4.05 15.75 6.12
CA TRP A 232 -4.10 15.84 7.58
C TRP A 232 -4.25 17.28 8.07
N THR A 233 -3.37 18.15 7.57
CA THR A 233 -3.37 19.57 7.96
C THR A 233 -4.66 20.26 7.56
N ALA A 234 -5.19 19.96 6.38
CA ALA A 234 -6.46 20.50 5.90
C ALA A 234 -7.66 20.00 6.72
N ALA A 235 -7.68 18.73 7.13
CA ALA A 235 -8.73 18.16 7.97
C ALA A 235 -8.85 18.90 9.32
N HIS A 236 -7.72 19.34 9.85
CA HIS A 236 -7.60 20.02 11.14
C HIS A 236 -7.83 21.54 11.09
N ALA A 237 -8.02 22.11 9.89
CA ALA A 237 -8.18 23.56 9.70
C ALA A 237 -9.40 24.16 10.43
N LEU A 238 -10.45 23.36 10.68
CA LEU A 238 -11.62 23.79 11.44
C LEU A 238 -11.52 23.52 12.95
N SER A 239 -10.62 22.63 13.36
CA SER A 239 -10.46 22.19 14.76
C SER A 239 -9.43 23.02 15.53
N HIS A 240 -8.55 23.73 14.83
CA HIS A 240 -7.46 24.50 15.41
C HIS A 240 -7.34 25.89 14.81
N PRO A 241 -6.81 26.87 15.58
CA PRO A 241 -6.51 28.18 15.03
C PRO A 241 -5.39 28.08 13.98
N ALA A 242 -5.39 29.01 13.01
CA ALA A 242 -4.52 28.93 11.83
C ALA A 242 -3.02 28.90 12.17
N GLU A 243 -2.61 29.62 13.22
CA GLU A 243 -1.24 29.65 13.74
C GLU A 243 -0.76 28.31 14.31
N PHE A 244 -1.67 27.38 14.63
CA PHE A 244 -1.35 26.04 15.11
C PHE A 244 -1.15 25.03 13.98
N LEU A 245 -1.61 25.34 12.75
CA LEU A 245 -1.50 24.43 11.60
C LEU A 245 -0.07 24.02 11.22
N PRO A 246 0.97 24.87 11.37
CA PRO A 246 2.35 24.41 11.18
C PRO A 246 2.76 23.27 12.14
N ALA A 247 2.28 23.29 13.39
CA ALA A 247 2.54 22.21 14.34
C ALA A 247 1.78 20.93 13.95
N VAL A 248 0.53 21.06 13.50
CA VAL A 248 -0.27 19.96 12.95
C VAL A 248 0.41 19.34 11.73
N ALA A 249 0.93 20.16 10.81
CA ALA A 249 1.66 19.71 9.63
C ALA A 249 2.97 19.00 10.01
N ALA A 250 3.71 19.50 11.00
CA ALA A 250 4.94 18.89 11.48
C ALA A 250 4.69 17.52 12.14
N ALA A 251 3.67 17.42 13.00
CA ALA A 251 3.23 16.15 13.57
C ALA A 251 2.80 15.20 12.45
N GLY A 252 2.01 15.70 11.50
CA GLY A 252 1.53 14.89 10.40
C GLY A 252 2.63 14.35 9.49
N LEU A 253 3.67 15.15 9.25
CA LEU A 253 4.87 14.77 8.51
C LEU A 253 5.67 13.71 9.27
N LEU A 254 5.88 13.89 10.58
CA LEU A 254 6.58 12.94 11.43
C LEU A 254 5.92 11.56 11.38
N LEU A 255 4.59 11.50 11.55
CA LEU A 255 3.81 10.26 11.51
C LEU A 255 3.85 9.61 10.11
N ALA A 256 3.74 10.42 9.05
CA ALA A 256 3.84 9.91 7.68
C ALA A 256 5.24 9.36 7.35
N MET A 257 6.29 10.02 7.83
CA MET A 257 7.68 9.54 7.69
C MET A 257 7.92 8.26 8.49
N TRP A 258 7.40 8.17 9.71
CA TRP A 258 7.46 6.93 10.48
C TRP A 258 6.79 5.78 9.74
N ARG A 259 5.57 6.02 9.26
CA ARG A 259 4.80 5.04 8.49
C ARG A 259 5.55 4.59 7.24
N LEU A 260 6.27 5.49 6.57
CA LEU A 260 7.08 5.17 5.39
C LEU A 260 8.29 4.29 5.74
N VAL A 261 9.10 4.72 6.70
CA VAL A 261 10.40 4.15 7.03
C VAL A 261 10.24 2.79 7.72
N PHE A 262 9.34 2.71 8.70
CA PHE A 262 9.16 1.50 9.52
C PHE A 262 8.03 0.60 9.00
N ARG A 263 7.29 1.03 7.97
CA ARG A 263 6.12 0.32 7.43
C ARG A 263 5.12 0.00 8.55
N ASP A 264 4.99 0.93 9.48
CA ASP A 264 4.34 0.74 10.78
C ASP A 264 3.23 1.76 11.00
N LEU A 265 2.03 1.25 11.27
CA LEU A 265 0.87 2.04 11.66
C LEU A 265 0.55 1.93 13.15
N VAL A 266 1.07 0.90 13.83
CA VAL A 266 0.83 0.72 15.28
C VAL A 266 1.52 1.82 16.07
N GLY A 267 2.77 2.15 15.73
CA GLY A 267 3.51 3.25 16.35
C GLY A 267 2.75 4.59 16.24
N PRO A 268 2.35 5.02 15.03
CA PRO A 268 1.54 6.23 14.84
C PRO A 268 0.22 6.24 15.62
N ILE A 269 -0.54 5.14 15.60
CA ILE A 269 -1.79 5.03 16.38
C ILE A 269 -1.53 5.25 17.86
N LEU A 270 -0.54 4.55 18.42
CA LEU A 270 -0.22 4.65 19.84
C LEU A 270 0.26 6.07 20.20
N ALA A 271 1.15 6.64 19.38
CA ALA A 271 1.70 7.96 19.60
C ALA A 271 0.62 9.04 19.58
N HIS A 272 -0.27 8.97 18.61
CA HIS A 272 -1.35 9.94 18.45
C HIS A 272 -2.37 9.84 19.57
N ALA A 273 -2.81 8.64 19.91
CA ALA A 273 -3.74 8.43 21.02
C ALA A 273 -3.18 8.94 22.36
N ILE A 274 -1.89 8.72 22.62
CA ILE A 274 -1.24 9.27 23.83
C ILE A 274 -1.21 10.80 23.78
N ALA A 275 -0.81 11.39 22.64
CA ALA A 275 -0.75 12.83 22.48
C ALA A 275 -2.11 13.50 22.74
N ASP A 276 -3.20 12.95 22.19
CA ASP A 276 -4.56 13.49 22.35
C ASP A 276 -5.12 13.32 23.76
N THR A 277 -4.63 12.33 24.53
CA THR A 277 -5.05 12.17 25.93
C THR A 277 -4.30 13.06 26.92
N ALA A 278 -3.22 13.71 26.46
CA ALA A 278 -2.31 14.48 27.30
C ALA A 278 -2.22 15.97 26.90
N LEU A 279 -3.05 16.41 25.96
CA LEU A 279 -3.19 17.80 25.49
C LEU A 279 -4.59 18.32 25.81
#